data_AF-A0AAU7LG35-F1
#
_entry.id   AF-A0AAU7LG35-F1
#
_cell.length_a   1.000
_cell.length_b   1.000
_cell.length_c   1.000
_cell.angle_alpha   90.00
_cell.angle_beta   90.00
_cell.angle_gamma   90.00
#
_symmetry.space_group_name_H-M   'P 1'
#
loop_
_entity.id
_entity.type
_entity.pdbx_description
1 polymer ?
#
loop_
_entity_poly.entity_id
_entity_poly.type
_entity_poly.pdbx_seq_one_letter_code
_entity_poly.pdbx_strand_id
1 'polypeptide(L)'
;MTRLPFAFLAGPFWTAVFLGLQARLFWRDAPGLAGPGEPPDWVLMATLLGLLAGAIAMAVLGLPAHRLLRRRRRTALAPYVLAFTAIGLVGWCAALLIASAFGPADLRLALYMLADTVVSRPAVPLAAAALGALIGASFWAIARPDRTAPLPESSTPRPGGSA
;
A
#
# COMPACT_ATOMS: atom_id res chain seq x y z
N MET A 1 12.00 -11.10 -16.70
CA MET A 1 11.43 -11.29 -15.34
C MET A 1 12.34 -10.77 -14.21
N THR A 2 13.58 -10.34 -14.49
CA THR A 2 14.62 -9.96 -13.51
C THR A 2 14.36 -8.68 -12.69
N ARG A 3 13.41 -7.82 -13.06
CA ARG A 3 13.17 -6.53 -12.38
C ARG A 3 12.02 -6.55 -11.36
N LEU A 4 11.20 -7.59 -11.35
CA LEU A 4 10.03 -7.67 -10.48
C LEU A 4 10.38 -7.69 -8.98
N PRO A 5 11.42 -8.41 -8.52
CA PRO A 5 11.83 -8.37 -7.12
C PRO A 5 12.27 -6.97 -6.68
N PHE A 6 12.97 -6.23 -7.54
CA PHE A 6 13.37 -4.84 -7.26
C PHE A 6 12.16 -3.90 -7.25
N ALA A 7 11.20 -4.08 -8.17
CA ALA A 7 9.98 -3.29 -8.19
C ALA A 7 9.12 -3.53 -6.93
N PHE A 8 9.12 -4.77 -6.40
CA PHE A 8 8.45 -5.10 -5.15
C PHE A 8 8.94 -4.25 -3.98
N LEU A 9 10.26 -3.97 -3.91
CA LEU A 9 10.87 -3.19 -2.83
C LEU A 9 10.40 -1.73 -2.77
N ALA A 10 9.77 -1.20 -3.83
CA ALA A 10 9.21 0.14 -3.82
C ALA A 10 8.16 0.33 -2.71
N GLY A 11 7.34 -0.68 -2.43
CA GLY A 11 6.34 -0.62 -1.36
C GLY A 11 6.97 -0.53 0.03
N PRO A 12 7.75 -1.54 0.48
CA PRO A 12 8.45 -1.50 1.77
C PRO A 12 9.27 -0.22 1.95
N PHE A 13 10.04 0.19 0.94
CA PHE A 13 10.90 1.36 1.02
C PHE A 13 10.11 2.65 1.27
N TRP A 14 9.13 2.97 0.42
CA TRP A 14 8.39 4.23 0.57
C TRP A 14 7.52 4.26 1.82
N THR A 15 6.95 3.11 2.21
CA THR A 15 6.13 3.01 3.42
C THR A 15 6.97 3.19 4.68
N ALA A 16 8.19 2.64 4.71
CA ALA A 16 9.15 2.83 5.79
C ALA A 16 9.62 4.28 5.91
N VAL A 17 9.99 4.91 4.80
CA VAL A 17 10.37 6.33 4.75
C VAL A 17 9.23 7.21 5.24
N PHE A 18 8.00 6.97 4.76
CA PHE A 18 6.83 7.74 5.13
C PHE A 18 6.52 7.65 6.63
N LEU A 19 6.47 6.43 7.19
CA LEU A 19 6.18 6.25 8.61
C LEU A 19 7.32 6.72 9.52
N GLY A 20 8.57 6.50 9.13
CA GLY A 20 9.73 7.03 9.87
C GLY A 20 9.72 8.56 9.93
N LEU A 21 9.41 9.23 8.81
CA LEU A 21 9.26 10.69 8.78
C LEU A 21 8.07 11.16 9.61
N GLN A 22 6.92 10.49 9.52
CA GLN A 22 5.74 10.80 10.33
C GLN A 22 6.06 10.71 11.84
N ALA A 23 6.69 9.62 12.26
CA ALA A 23 7.08 9.44 13.66
C ALA A 23 8.06 10.52 14.12
N ARG A 24 9.04 10.84 13.28
CA ARG A 24 10.08 11.83 13.59
C ARG A 24 9.54 13.26 13.71
N LEU A 25 8.50 13.59 12.93
CA LEU A 25 7.94 14.95 12.85
C LEU A 25 6.73 15.15 13.79
N PHE A 26 5.94 14.11 14.04
CA PHE A 26 4.64 14.26 14.71
C PHE A 26 4.46 13.40 15.96
N TRP A 27 5.27 12.36 16.18
CA TRP A 27 5.10 11.46 17.35
C TRP A 27 6.09 11.72 18.48
N ARG A 28 7.10 12.58 18.26
CA ARG A 28 8.12 12.91 19.26
C ARG A 28 7.57 13.47 20.56
N ASP A 29 6.46 14.18 20.49
CA ASP A 29 5.88 14.89 21.64
C ASP A 29 4.54 14.29 22.09
N ALA A 30 4.19 13.06 21.68
CA ALA A 30 2.92 12.43 22.03
C ALA A 30 2.85 12.17 23.55
N PRO A 31 2.12 12.98 24.33
CA PRO A 31 2.10 12.84 25.78
C PRO A 31 1.21 11.63 26.12
N GLY A 32 1.74 10.66 26.86
CA GLY A 32 0.92 9.62 27.50
C GLY A 32 0.98 8.20 26.92
N LEU A 33 1.79 7.93 25.88
CA LEU A 33 2.01 6.55 25.39
C LEU A 33 3.14 5.79 26.11
N ALA A 34 3.97 6.49 26.89
CA ALA A 34 5.04 5.90 27.66
C ALA A 34 4.57 5.60 29.09
N GLY A 35 4.47 4.31 29.43
CA GLY A 35 4.51 3.88 30.83
C GLY A 35 5.86 4.23 31.49
N PRO A 36 6.03 3.98 32.79
CA PRO A 36 7.29 4.27 33.48
C PRO A 36 8.42 3.37 32.91
N GLY A 37 9.23 3.93 32.01
CA GLY A 37 10.33 3.25 31.32
C GLY A 37 11.01 4.17 30.30
N GLU A 38 12.14 3.73 29.72
CA GLU A 38 12.78 4.45 28.61
C GLU A 38 11.79 4.61 27.44
N PRO A 39 11.62 5.82 26.89
CA PRO A 39 10.73 6.03 25.77
C PRO A 39 11.22 5.19 24.57
N PRO A 40 10.37 4.32 23.99
CA PRO A 40 10.78 3.53 22.83
C PRO A 40 11.19 4.44 21.67
N ASP A 41 12.15 3.99 20.85
CA ASP A 41 12.51 4.70 19.61
C ASP A 41 11.36 4.59 18.60
N TRP A 42 10.42 5.52 18.70
CA TRP A 42 9.23 5.61 17.86
C TRP A 42 9.58 5.68 16.37
N VAL A 43 10.73 6.26 16.02
CA VAL A 43 11.17 6.38 14.62
C VAL A 43 11.59 5.01 14.11
N LEU A 44 12.41 4.28 14.87
CA LEU A 44 12.80 2.92 14.52
C LEU A 44 11.57 2.00 14.39
N MET A 45 10.69 2.02 15.40
CA MET A 45 9.49 1.18 15.38
C MET A 45 8.58 1.50 14.18
N ALA A 46 8.33 2.79 13.91
CA ALA A 46 7.54 3.21 12.75
C ALA A 46 8.17 2.79 11.42
N THR A 47 9.49 2.88 11.32
CA THR A 47 10.24 2.45 10.12
C THR A 47 10.10 0.95 9.90
N LEU A 48 10.25 0.14 10.95
CA LEU A 48 10.09 -1.32 10.88
C LEU A 48 8.66 -1.72 10.54
N LEU A 49 7.67 -1.08 11.16
CA LEU A 49 6.25 -1.27 10.82
C LEU A 49 5.97 -0.88 9.37
N GLY A 50 6.58 0.19 8.87
CA GLY A 50 6.44 0.62 7.49
C GLY A 50 7.02 -0.38 6.49
N LEU A 51 8.21 -0.93 6.78
CA LEU A 51 8.80 -2.00 5.98
C LEU A 51 7.84 -3.20 5.88
N LEU A 52 7.34 -3.66 7.04
CA LEU A 52 6.45 -4.82 7.12
C LEU A 52 5.11 -4.56 6.40
N ALA A 53 4.47 -3.43 6.70
CA ALA A 53 3.19 -3.06 6.10
C ALA A 53 3.30 -2.91 4.57
N GLY A 54 4.37 -2.25 4.10
CA GLY A 54 4.66 -2.12 2.67
C GLY A 54 4.90 -3.46 1.99
N ALA A 55 5.61 -4.38 2.64
CA ALA A 55 5.84 -5.74 2.10
C ALA A 55 4.54 -6.54 1.99
N ILE A 56 3.70 -6.51 3.03
CA ILE A 56 2.40 -7.19 3.05
C ILE A 56 1.49 -6.60 1.97
N ALA A 57 1.35 -5.27 1.90
CA ALA A 57 0.53 -4.60 0.90
C ALA A 57 0.97 -4.94 -0.53
N MET A 58 2.28 -5.01 -0.79
CA MET A 58 2.81 -5.42 -2.08
C MET A 58 2.50 -6.88 -2.40
N ALA A 59 2.65 -7.79 -1.43
CA ALA A 59 2.39 -9.21 -1.64
C ALA A 59 0.89 -9.49 -1.89
N VAL A 60 0.02 -8.88 -1.10
CA VAL A 60 -1.43 -9.14 -1.08
C VAL A 60 -2.18 -8.35 -2.16
N LEU A 61 -1.78 -7.11 -2.45
CA LEU A 61 -2.51 -6.24 -3.36
C LEU A 61 -1.66 -5.79 -4.55
N GLY A 62 -0.42 -5.35 -4.33
CA GLY A 62 0.43 -4.78 -5.38
C GLY A 62 0.79 -5.76 -6.51
N LEU A 63 1.26 -6.97 -6.18
CA LEU A 63 1.61 -8.00 -7.16
C LEU A 63 0.38 -8.55 -7.89
N PRO A 64 -0.75 -8.86 -7.22
CA PRO A 64 -1.99 -9.20 -7.91
C PRO A 64 -2.48 -8.08 -8.84
N ALA A 65 -2.45 -6.82 -8.40
CA ALA A 65 -2.80 -5.67 -9.24
C ALA A 65 -1.89 -5.58 -10.48
N HIS A 66 -0.58 -5.76 -10.32
CA HIS A 66 0.35 -5.82 -11.45
C HIS A 66 -0.01 -6.92 -12.45
N ARG A 67 -0.31 -8.14 -11.96
CA ARG A 67 -0.71 -9.28 -12.80
C ARG A 67 -2.02 -8.98 -13.53
N LEU A 68 -3.00 -8.41 -12.85
CA LEU A 68 -4.30 -8.05 -13.41
C LEU A 68 -4.17 -6.98 -14.51
N LEU A 69 -3.42 -5.91 -14.24
CA LEU A 69 -3.16 -4.84 -15.21
C LEU A 69 -2.44 -5.35 -16.45
N ARG A 70 -1.43 -6.21 -16.27
CA ARG A 70 -0.74 -6.88 -17.39
C ARG A 70 -1.67 -7.78 -18.21
N ARG A 71 -2.48 -8.61 -17.56
CA ARG A 71 -3.47 -9.48 -18.24
C ARG A 71 -4.44 -8.66 -19.08
N ARG A 72 -4.84 -7.47 -18.60
CA ARG A 72 -5.70 -6.53 -19.32
C ARG A 72 -4.96 -5.63 -20.32
N ARG A 73 -3.67 -5.87 -20.58
CA ARG A 73 -2.79 -5.04 -21.43
C ARG A 73 -2.78 -3.55 -21.05
N ARG A 74 -3.05 -3.22 -19.78
CA ARG A 74 -2.99 -1.85 -19.22
C ARG A 74 -1.59 -1.58 -18.67
N THR A 75 -0.62 -1.43 -19.56
CA THR A 75 0.81 -1.31 -19.22
C THR A 75 1.32 0.13 -19.13
N ALA A 76 0.47 1.13 -19.40
CA ALA A 76 0.81 2.54 -19.24
C ALA A 76 1.01 2.93 -17.76
N LEU A 77 1.64 4.08 -17.50
CA LEU A 77 1.88 4.59 -16.14
C LEU A 77 0.58 4.89 -15.38
N ALA A 78 -0.38 5.57 -16.02
CA ALA A 78 -1.60 6.04 -15.36
C ALA A 78 -2.42 4.91 -14.69
N PRO A 79 -2.67 3.75 -15.33
CA PRO A 79 -3.31 2.61 -14.66
C PRO A 79 -2.59 2.13 -13.40
N TYR A 80 -1.25 2.15 -13.37
CA TYR A 80 -0.49 1.76 -12.18
C TYR A 80 -0.61 2.78 -11.06
N VAL A 81 -0.50 4.07 -11.39
CA VAL A 81 -0.70 5.15 -10.42
C VAL A 81 -2.10 5.05 -9.80
N LEU A 82 -3.14 4.98 -10.62
CA LEU A 82 -4.53 4.88 -10.13
C LEU A 82 -4.77 3.63 -9.29
N ALA A 83 -4.28 2.46 -9.73
CA ALA A 83 -4.45 1.21 -8.98
C ALA A 83 -3.77 1.28 -7.61
N PHE A 84 -2.54 1.81 -7.55
CA PHE A 84 -1.82 1.90 -6.28
C PHE A 84 -2.32 3.04 -5.39
N THR A 85 -2.85 4.13 -5.95
CA THR A 85 -3.61 5.13 -5.17
C THR A 85 -4.81 4.47 -4.48
N ALA A 86 -5.57 3.65 -5.20
CA ALA A 86 -6.69 2.91 -4.61
C ALA A 86 -6.20 1.94 -3.53
N ILE A 87 -5.08 1.23 -3.75
CA ILE A 87 -4.46 0.35 -2.73
C ILE A 87 -4.05 1.16 -1.50
N GLY A 88 -3.47 2.35 -1.66
CA GLY A 88 -3.08 3.22 -0.55
C GLY A 88 -4.28 3.66 0.29
N LEU A 89 -5.37 4.08 -0.35
CA LEU A 89 -6.62 4.43 0.33
C LEU A 89 -7.25 3.23 1.05
N VAL A 90 -7.32 2.08 0.37
CA VAL A 90 -7.82 0.83 0.98
C VAL A 90 -6.94 0.39 2.15
N GLY A 91 -5.62 0.51 2.02
CA GLY A 91 -4.67 0.20 3.08
C GLY A 91 -4.84 1.09 4.30
N TRP A 92 -5.08 2.39 4.10
CA TRP A 92 -5.42 3.33 5.19
C TRP A 92 -6.73 2.95 5.89
N CYS A 93 -7.80 2.68 5.13
CA CYS A 93 -9.07 2.23 5.72
C CYS A 93 -8.88 0.91 6.50
N ALA A 94 -8.17 -0.05 5.91
CA ALA A 94 -7.90 -1.34 6.53
C ALA A 94 -7.09 -1.19 7.83
N ALA A 95 -6.09 -0.31 7.87
CA ALA A 95 -5.31 -0.06 9.07
C ALA A 95 -6.18 0.45 10.23
N LEU A 96 -7.10 1.39 9.98
CA LEU A 96 -8.05 1.87 10.98
C LEU A 96 -9.01 0.78 11.47
N LEU A 97 -9.55 -0.02 10.54
CA LEU A 97 -10.47 -1.10 10.87
C LEU A 97 -9.77 -2.23 11.64
N ILE A 98 -8.56 -2.61 11.25
CA ILE A 98 -7.75 -3.61 11.95
C ILE A 98 -7.40 -3.11 13.35
N ALA A 99 -7.00 -1.85 13.50
CA ALA A 99 -6.74 -1.27 14.82
C ALA A 99 -7.97 -1.33 15.74
N SER A 100 -9.19 -1.22 15.20
CA SER A 100 -10.43 -1.40 15.97
C SER A 100 -10.71 -2.86 16.37
N ALA A 101 -10.34 -3.83 15.53
CA ALA A 101 -10.54 -5.25 15.83
C ALA A 101 -9.63 -5.76 16.97
N PHE A 102 -8.47 -5.13 17.16
CA PHE A 102 -7.47 -5.52 18.17
C PHE A 102 -7.31 -4.50 19.30
N GLY A 103 -8.06 -3.40 19.27
CA GLY A 103 -8.06 -2.35 20.29
C GLY A 103 -9.35 -2.33 21.12
N PRO A 104 -9.45 -1.43 22.12
CA PRO A 104 -10.66 -1.27 22.93
C PRO A 104 -11.83 -0.58 22.17
N ALA A 105 -11.63 -0.26 20.89
CA ALA A 105 -12.55 0.54 20.10
C ALA A 105 -13.51 -0.34 19.28
N ASP A 106 -14.81 -0.19 19.48
CA ASP A 106 -15.82 -0.89 18.67
C ASP A 106 -15.79 -0.45 17.19
N LEU A 107 -16.24 -1.35 16.30
CA LEU A 107 -16.33 -1.10 14.85
C LEU A 107 -17.08 0.20 14.50
N ARG A 108 -18.11 0.53 15.29
CA ARG A 108 -18.88 1.78 15.11
C ARG A 108 -18.02 3.02 15.34
N LEU A 109 -17.14 2.98 16.35
CA LEU A 109 -16.20 4.07 16.62
C LEU A 109 -15.18 4.18 15.49
N ALA A 110 -14.68 3.05 14.97
CA ALA A 110 -13.73 3.05 13.85
C ALA A 110 -14.32 3.70 12.58
N LEU A 111 -15.56 3.35 12.24
CA LEU A 111 -16.27 3.95 11.11
C LEU A 111 -16.52 5.44 11.32
N TYR A 112 -16.88 5.85 12.54
CA TYR A 112 -17.03 7.26 12.88
C TYR A 112 -15.72 8.02 12.74
N MET A 113 -14.61 7.48 13.26
CA MET A 113 -13.29 8.10 13.13
C MET A 113 -12.84 8.19 11.67
N LEU A 114 -13.17 7.20 10.85
CA LEU A 114 -12.84 7.20 9.42
C LEU A 114 -13.61 8.31 8.70
N ALA A 115 -14.93 8.42 8.94
CA ALA A 115 -15.75 9.48 8.39
C ALA A 115 -15.31 10.88 8.88
N ASP A 116 -15.06 11.02 10.19
CA ASP A 116 -14.55 12.26 10.77
C ASP A 116 -13.21 12.64 10.14
N THR A 117 -12.25 11.71 10.04
CA THR A 117 -10.93 11.98 9.46
C THR A 117 -11.01 12.49 8.02
N VAL A 118 -11.96 12.01 7.22
CA VAL A 118 -12.16 12.51 5.85
C VAL A 118 -12.59 13.98 5.86
N VAL A 119 -13.45 14.38 6.81
CA VAL A 119 -14.02 15.73 6.89
C VAL A 119 -13.06 16.69 7.59
N SER A 120 -12.55 16.32 8.76
CA SER A 120 -11.79 17.20 9.64
C SER A 120 -10.28 17.15 9.39
N ARG A 121 -9.75 16.08 8.76
CA ARG A 121 -8.33 15.92 8.45
C ARG A 121 -8.07 15.31 7.06
N PRO A 122 -8.54 15.95 5.97
CA PRO A 122 -8.45 15.40 4.61
C PRO A 122 -7.01 15.14 4.15
N ALA A 123 -6.02 15.78 4.76
CA ALA A 123 -4.61 15.53 4.52
C ALA A 123 -4.19 14.06 4.78
N VAL A 124 -4.86 13.35 5.70
CA VAL A 124 -4.54 11.94 6.03
C VAL A 124 -4.85 10.98 4.87
N PRO A 125 -6.09 10.89 4.36
CA PRO A 125 -6.38 10.04 3.19
C PRO A 125 -5.65 10.53 1.94
N LEU A 126 -5.42 11.83 1.77
CA LEU A 126 -4.61 12.36 0.66
C LEU A 126 -3.15 11.91 0.74
N ALA A 127 -2.55 11.88 1.92
CA ALA A 127 -1.19 11.37 2.11
C ALA A 127 -1.11 9.87 1.79
N ALA A 128 -2.12 9.08 2.19
CA ALA A 128 -2.21 7.66 1.82
C ALA A 128 -2.36 7.46 0.30
N ALA A 129 -3.21 8.27 -0.35
CA ALA A 129 -3.37 8.27 -1.80
C ALA A 129 -2.07 8.64 -2.54
N ALA A 130 -1.37 9.66 -2.06
CA ALA A 130 -0.10 10.13 -2.62
C ALA A 130 1.02 9.09 -2.42
N LEU A 131 1.10 8.46 -1.24
CA LEU A 131 2.03 7.37 -0.98
C LEU A 131 1.77 6.19 -1.92
N GLY A 132 0.50 5.80 -2.09
CA GLY A 132 0.10 4.79 -3.06
C GLY A 132 0.54 5.17 -4.49
N ALA A 133 0.23 6.38 -4.93
CA ALA A 133 0.63 6.88 -6.25
C ALA A 133 2.16 6.80 -6.47
N LEU A 134 2.94 7.20 -5.46
CA LEU A 134 4.40 7.18 -5.49
C LEU A 134 4.95 5.75 -5.59
N ILE A 135 4.39 4.82 -4.81
CA ILE A 135 4.73 3.39 -4.89
C ILE A 135 4.39 2.85 -6.29
N GLY A 136 3.21 3.15 -6.82
CA GLY A 136 2.77 2.70 -8.15
C GLY A 136 3.65 3.22 -9.28
N ALA A 137 4.00 4.52 -9.24
CA ALA A 137 4.90 5.14 -10.20
C ALA A 137 6.31 4.53 -10.14
N SER A 138 6.86 4.35 -8.93
CA SER A 138 8.16 3.72 -8.70
C SER A 138 8.18 2.27 -9.18
N PHE A 139 7.14 1.51 -8.83
CA PHE A 139 6.96 0.15 -9.27
C PHE A 139 6.93 0.07 -10.79
N TRP A 140 6.15 0.91 -11.46
CA TRP A 140 6.05 0.94 -12.92
C TRP A 140 7.39 1.29 -13.57
N ALA A 141 8.10 2.29 -13.03
CA ALA A 141 9.40 2.73 -13.55
C ALA A 141 10.47 1.62 -13.48
N ILE A 142 10.42 0.78 -12.45
CA ILE A 142 11.35 -0.34 -12.26
C ILE A 142 10.91 -1.56 -13.09
N ALA A 143 9.64 -1.96 -12.95
CA ALA A 143 9.10 -3.16 -13.59
C ALA A 143 8.97 -3.04 -15.12
N ARG A 144 8.84 -1.80 -15.64
CA ARG A 144 8.67 -1.47 -17.07
C ARG A 144 7.74 -2.45 -17.81
N PRO A 145 6.47 -2.54 -17.39
CA PRO A 145 5.53 -3.48 -17.98
C PRO A 145 5.24 -3.21 -19.46
N ASP A 146 5.46 -1.98 -19.91
CA ASP A 146 5.43 -1.53 -21.31
C ASP A 146 6.49 -2.21 -22.20
N ARG A 147 7.64 -2.60 -21.62
CA ARG A 147 8.78 -3.15 -22.37
C ARG A 147 8.93 -4.65 -22.27
N THR A 148 8.05 -5.32 -21.52
CA THR A 148 8.15 -6.76 -21.29
C THR A 148 7.08 -7.48 -22.10
N ALA A 149 7.45 -8.60 -22.73
CA ALA A 149 6.53 -9.42 -23.50
C ALA A 149 5.22 -9.72 -22.75
N PRO A 150 4.07 -9.78 -23.44
CA PRO A 150 2.79 -10.17 -22.85
C PRO A 150 2.91 -11.53 -22.15
N LEU A 151 2.10 -11.75 -21.11
CA LEU A 151 1.97 -13.07 -20.53
C LEU A 151 1.43 -14.03 -21.61
N PRO A 152 1.91 -15.29 -21.67
CA PRO A 152 1.33 -16.28 -22.57
C PRO A 152 -0.17 -16.35 -22.34
N GLU A 153 -0.98 -16.18 -23.40
CA GLU A 153 -2.40 -16.49 -23.33
C GLU A 153 -2.52 -17.97 -22.98
N SER A 154 -3.26 -18.29 -21.93
CA SER A 154 -3.61 -19.67 -21.63
C SER A 154 -4.40 -20.19 -22.82
N SER A 155 -3.79 -21.03 -23.64
CA SER A 155 -4.43 -21.75 -24.73
C SER A 155 -5.49 -22.67 -24.14
N THR A 156 -6.69 -22.17 -23.90
CA THR A 156 -7.86 -23.02 -23.73
C THR A 156 -8.09 -23.71 -25.08
N PRO A 157 -8.01 -25.05 -25.16
CA PRO A 157 -8.42 -25.73 -26.38
C PRO A 157 -9.89 -25.38 -26.59
N ARG A 158 -10.24 -24.81 -27.75
CA ARG A 158 -11.65 -24.69 -28.16
C ARG A 158 -12.23 -26.11 -28.22
N PRO A 159 -13.18 -26.49 -27.33
CA PRO A 159 -13.95 -27.69 -27.57
C PRO A 159 -15.01 -27.32 -28.62
N GLY A 160 -14.86 -27.81 -29.84
CA GLY A 160 -15.86 -27.64 -30.90
C GLY A 160 -15.28 -27.22 -32.24
N GLY A 161 -14.44 -28.07 -32.82
CA GLY A 161 -14.25 -28.18 -34.27
C GLY A 161 -14.93 -29.47 -34.71
N SER A 162 -15.99 -29.32 -35.49
CA SER A 162 -16.93 -30.32 -36.01
C SER A 162 -16.33 -31.50 -36.77
N ALA A 163 -16.96 -32.67 -36.63
CA ALA A 163 -17.51 -33.45 -37.74
C ALA A 163 -18.66 -34.33 -37.20
#